data_AF-M1KJ83-F1
#
_entry.id   AF-M1KJ83-F1
#
_cell.length_a   1.000
_cell.length_b   1.000
_cell.length_c   1.000
_cell.angle_alpha   90.00
_cell.angle_beta   90.00
_cell.angle_gamma   90.00
#
_symmetry.space_group_name_H-M   'P 1'
#
loop_
_entity.id
_entity.type
_entity.pdbx_description
1 polymer ?
#
loop_
_entity_poly.entity_id
_entity_poly.type
_entity_poly.pdbx_seq_one_letter_code
_entity_poly.pdbx_strand_id
1 'polypeptide(L)'
;MDVREGEEDFVNFQTQERSNALKFLKILIVIEGFLKIFKITVSCTVLFLTRNEKCEVPLKLFLLVYMVITIAKLGIFTSKNLPFFRINRIPEYRENTDITLFSNFIEALLLFWYLIGFNWIQECANCSVTNPLLYYTTVVFVGLGFVAFIAPLLAIVLLLFLITFIKPKLQEVMYKDQSDVSDDTYHCTICFDNYIPGIKLKFLPCGHHFHQECIDEWLDLKDTCPLCKRNINLLYDLIDPPEYEV
;
A
#
# COMPACT_ATOMS: atom_id res chain seq x y z
N MET A 1 35.01 24.31 -0.61
CA MET A 1 34.13 23.13 -0.43
C MET A 1 33.80 22.65 -1.82
N ASP A 2 34.42 21.53 -2.19
CA ASP A 2 34.48 21.05 -3.57
C ASP A 2 33.16 20.35 -3.92
N VAL A 3 32.51 20.77 -5.01
CA VAL A 3 31.25 20.20 -5.51
C VAL A 3 31.40 18.69 -5.77
N ARG A 4 32.62 18.22 -6.05
CA ARG A 4 32.93 16.79 -6.24
C ARG A 4 32.85 15.96 -4.97
N GLU A 5 33.22 16.49 -3.81
CA GLU A 5 33.06 15.76 -2.53
C GLU A 5 31.57 15.54 -2.22
N GLY A 6 30.72 16.54 -2.49
CA GLY A 6 29.27 16.42 -2.28
C GLY A 6 28.59 15.43 -3.25
N GLU A 7 29.09 15.29 -4.47
CA GLU A 7 28.56 14.36 -5.47
C GLU A 7 28.98 12.90 -5.16
N GLU A 8 30.22 12.67 -4.72
CA GLU A 8 30.67 11.35 -4.26
C GLU A 8 29.94 10.88 -2.99
N ASP A 9 29.74 11.78 -2.02
CA ASP A 9 28.99 11.49 -0.79
C ASP A 9 27.52 11.15 -1.08
N PHE A 10 26.87 11.87 -2.00
CA PHE A 10 25.50 11.60 -2.42
C PHE A 10 25.36 10.25 -3.13
N VAL A 11 26.28 9.93 -4.05
CA VAL A 11 26.30 8.64 -4.76
C VAL A 11 26.56 7.47 -3.80
N ASN A 12 27.48 7.64 -2.84
CA ASN A 12 27.76 6.65 -1.81
C ASN A 12 26.56 6.44 -0.88
N PHE A 13 25.88 7.51 -0.47
CA PHE A 13 24.66 7.45 0.34
C PHE A 13 23.54 6.69 -0.39
N GLN A 14 23.24 7.03 -1.64
CA GLN A 14 22.24 6.31 -2.44
C GLN A 14 22.59 4.82 -2.63
N THR A 15 23.87 4.51 -2.83
CA THR A 15 24.34 3.12 -2.98
C THR A 15 24.19 2.33 -1.68
N GLN A 16 24.44 2.97 -0.54
CA GLN A 16 24.27 2.38 0.79
C GLN A 16 22.80 2.11 1.11
N GLU A 17 21.89 3.05 0.82
CA GLU A 17 20.45 2.85 1.00
C GLU A 17 19.93 1.70 0.13
N ARG A 18 20.34 1.63 -1.15
CA ARG A 18 19.98 0.53 -2.06
C ARG A 18 20.48 -0.82 -1.55
N SER A 19 21.69 -0.88 -0.99
CA SER A 19 22.27 -2.08 -0.39
C SER A 19 21.48 -2.55 0.84
N ASN A 20 21.10 -1.62 1.72
CA ASN A 20 20.31 -1.93 2.90
C ASN A 20 18.89 -2.40 2.54
N ALA A 21 18.24 -1.73 1.57
CA ALA A 21 16.93 -2.14 1.06
C ALA A 21 16.98 -3.55 0.45
N LEU A 22 18.03 -3.86 -0.32
CA LEU A 22 18.20 -5.21 -0.90
C LEU A 22 18.38 -6.28 0.18
N LYS A 23 19.18 -6.01 1.22
CA LYS A 23 19.36 -6.92 2.37
C LYS A 23 18.03 -7.16 3.09
N PHE A 24 17.26 -6.10 3.33
CA PHE A 24 15.94 -6.20 3.95
C PHE A 24 14.97 -7.03 3.11
N LEU A 25 14.92 -6.80 1.79
CA LEU A 25 14.08 -7.57 0.88
C LEU A 25 14.45 -9.07 0.86
N LYS A 26 15.76 -9.40 0.88
CA LYS A 26 16.23 -10.79 1.01
C LYS A 26 15.73 -11.44 2.30
N ILE A 27 15.76 -10.71 3.42
CA ILE A 27 15.24 -11.21 4.71
C ILE A 27 13.74 -11.49 4.63
N LEU A 28 12.94 -10.57 4.07
CA LEU A 28 11.50 -10.77 3.90
C LEU A 28 11.18 -12.01 3.06
N ILE A 29 11.89 -12.22 1.96
CA ILE A 29 11.73 -13.41 1.11
C ILE A 29 12.05 -14.69 1.88
N VAL A 30 13.13 -14.71 2.67
CA VAL A 30 13.46 -15.87 3.51
C VAL A 30 12.36 -16.16 4.53
N ILE A 31 11.86 -15.12 5.20
CA ILE A 31 10.78 -15.24 6.19
C ILE A 31 9.51 -15.80 5.52
N GLU A 32 9.13 -15.27 4.35
CA GLU A 32 7.94 -15.74 3.65
C GLU A 32 8.05 -17.21 3.22
N GLY A 33 9.22 -17.61 2.70
CA GLY A 33 9.50 -19.00 2.36
C GLY A 33 9.41 -19.93 3.58
N PHE A 34 10.01 -19.51 4.71
CA PHE A 34 9.94 -20.25 5.97
C PHE A 34 8.50 -20.42 6.47
N LEU A 35 7.69 -19.35 6.43
CA LEU A 35 6.29 -19.40 6.84
C LEU A 35 5.47 -20.40 5.99
N LYS A 36 5.74 -20.50 4.68
CA LYS A 36 5.09 -21.51 3.82
C LYS A 36 5.50 -22.94 4.20
N ILE A 37 6.78 -23.18 4.45
CA ILE A 37 7.30 -24.48 4.90
C ILE A 37 6.67 -24.86 6.24
N PHE A 38 6.65 -23.94 7.21
CA PHE A 38 6.04 -24.15 8.52
C PHE A 38 4.57 -24.56 8.41
N LYS A 39 3.78 -23.88 7.58
CA LYS A 39 2.37 -24.22 7.31
C LYS A 39 2.21 -25.63 6.73
N ILE A 40 3.09 -26.04 5.82
CA ILE A 40 3.08 -27.40 5.23
C ILE A 40 3.39 -28.43 6.31
N THR A 41 4.44 -28.20 7.11
CA THR A 41 4.85 -29.11 8.20
C THR A 41 3.73 -29.30 9.21
N VAL A 42 3.13 -28.21 9.70
CA VAL A 42 1.99 -28.28 10.63
C VAL A 42 0.83 -29.05 10.02
N SER A 43 0.47 -28.78 8.76
CA SER A 43 -0.61 -29.50 8.08
C SER A 43 -0.34 -31.01 7.99
N CYS A 44 0.88 -31.38 7.60
CA CYS A 44 1.30 -32.77 7.49
C CYS A 44 1.27 -33.47 8.85
N THR A 45 1.81 -32.84 9.90
CA THR A 45 1.81 -33.37 11.26
C THR A 45 0.38 -33.58 11.77
N VAL A 46 -0.51 -32.60 11.61
CA VAL A 46 -1.90 -32.72 12.06
C VAL A 46 -2.66 -33.81 11.30
N LEU A 47 -2.49 -33.90 9.99
CA LEU A 47 -3.11 -34.96 9.18
C LEU A 47 -2.60 -36.35 9.57
N PHE A 48 -1.31 -36.47 9.91
CA PHE A 48 -0.71 -37.72 10.37
C PHE A 48 -1.23 -38.12 11.76
N LEU A 49 -1.18 -37.22 12.73
CA LEU A 49 -1.61 -37.48 14.11
C LEU A 49 -3.10 -37.81 14.19
N THR A 50 -3.93 -37.13 13.40
CA THR A 50 -5.38 -37.33 13.43
C THR A 50 -5.85 -38.39 12.43
N ARG A 51 -4.96 -39.12 11.74
CA ARG A 51 -5.29 -40.00 10.59
C ARG A 51 -6.45 -40.96 10.86
N ASN A 52 -6.47 -41.58 12.04
CA ASN A 52 -7.48 -42.59 12.41
C ASN A 52 -8.73 -42.01 13.07
N GLU A 53 -8.70 -40.73 13.45
CA GLU A 53 -9.82 -40.08 14.10
C GLU A 53 -10.92 -39.74 13.07
N LYS A 54 -12.19 -39.79 13.47
CA LYS A 54 -13.32 -39.42 12.60
C LYS A 54 -13.86 -38.07 13.03
N CYS A 55 -14.28 -37.27 12.06
CA CYS A 55 -14.87 -35.96 12.26
C CYS A 55 -16.19 -35.90 11.48
N GLU A 56 -17.21 -35.24 12.01
CA GLU A 56 -18.52 -35.09 11.37
C GLU A 56 -18.44 -34.29 10.07
N VAL A 57 -17.48 -33.35 10.02
CA VAL A 57 -17.23 -32.46 8.89
C VAL A 57 -15.87 -32.75 8.23
N PRO A 58 -15.70 -32.45 6.93
CA PRO A 58 -14.51 -32.80 6.16
C PRO A 58 -13.30 -31.87 6.40
N LEU A 59 -12.96 -31.56 7.66
CA LEU A 59 -11.81 -30.68 8.00
C LEU A 59 -10.45 -31.27 7.57
N LYS A 60 -10.34 -32.60 7.49
CA LYS A 60 -9.15 -33.25 6.92
C LYS A 60 -8.98 -32.93 5.44
N LEU A 61 -10.09 -32.88 4.69
CA LEU A 61 -10.08 -32.51 3.27
C LEU A 61 -9.66 -31.06 3.13
N PHE A 62 -10.17 -30.17 4.00
CA PHE A 62 -9.73 -28.78 4.06
C PHE A 62 -8.20 -28.66 4.18
N LEU A 63 -7.60 -29.31 5.20
CA LEU A 63 -6.15 -29.26 5.43
C LEU A 63 -5.34 -29.92 4.32
N LEU A 64 -5.82 -31.01 3.72
CA LEU A 64 -5.15 -31.68 2.61
C LEU A 64 -5.07 -30.77 1.38
N VAL A 65 -6.20 -30.21 0.95
CA VAL A 65 -6.24 -29.30 -0.21
C VAL A 65 -5.43 -28.04 0.07
N TYR A 66 -5.53 -27.49 1.29
CA TYR A 66 -4.71 -26.35 1.72
C TYR A 66 -3.21 -26.65 1.63
N MET A 67 -2.77 -27.83 2.08
CA MET A 67 -1.38 -28.27 2.02
C MET A 67 -0.90 -28.37 0.57
N VAL A 68 -1.68 -29.01 -0.32
CA VAL A 68 -1.36 -29.13 -1.75
C VAL A 68 -1.21 -27.76 -2.41
N ILE A 69 -2.16 -26.85 -2.17
CA ILE A 69 -2.09 -25.47 -2.69
C ILE A 69 -0.85 -24.75 -2.15
N THR A 70 -0.53 -24.92 -0.85
CA THR A 70 0.64 -24.28 -0.24
C THR A 70 1.96 -24.81 -0.82
N ILE A 71 2.04 -26.11 -1.14
CA ILE A 71 3.20 -26.70 -1.83
C ILE A 71 3.35 -26.10 -3.24
N ALA A 72 2.25 -25.99 -4.00
CA ALA A 72 2.28 -25.36 -5.33
C ALA A 72 2.76 -23.90 -5.24
N LYS A 73 2.25 -23.14 -4.26
CA LYS A 73 2.70 -21.76 -3.99
C LYS A 73 4.17 -21.68 -3.60
N LEU A 74 4.66 -22.62 -2.79
CA LEU A 74 6.09 -22.67 -2.43
C LEU A 74 6.95 -22.92 -3.67
N GLY A 75 6.53 -23.79 -4.59
CA GLY A 75 7.22 -24.01 -5.86
C GLY A 75 7.28 -22.76 -6.73
N ILE A 76 6.15 -22.06 -6.91
CA ILE A 76 6.12 -20.79 -7.66
C ILE A 76 7.01 -19.74 -6.99
N PHE A 77 6.92 -19.63 -5.66
CA PHE A 77 7.69 -18.69 -4.87
C PHE A 77 9.20 -18.93 -4.99
N THR A 78 9.65 -20.18 -4.92
CA THR A 78 11.06 -20.50 -5.11
C THR A 78 11.49 -20.24 -6.56
N SER A 79 10.68 -20.61 -7.57
CA SER A 79 10.99 -20.30 -8.97
C SER A 79 11.15 -18.79 -9.22
N LYS A 80 10.33 -17.94 -8.61
CA LYS A 80 10.43 -16.47 -8.73
C LYS A 80 11.62 -15.89 -7.97
N ASN A 81 11.89 -16.38 -6.76
CA ASN A 81 12.82 -15.73 -5.82
C ASN A 81 14.22 -16.38 -5.74
N LEU A 82 14.42 -17.59 -6.26
CA LEU A 82 15.74 -18.22 -6.32
C LEU A 82 16.81 -17.37 -7.04
N PRO A 83 16.53 -16.72 -8.21
CA PRO A 83 17.53 -15.85 -8.84
C PRO A 83 17.85 -14.62 -7.99
N PHE A 84 16.92 -14.13 -7.17
CA PHE A 84 17.09 -12.93 -6.35
C PHE A 84 18.23 -13.05 -5.32
N PHE A 85 18.53 -14.27 -4.84
CA PHE A 85 19.65 -14.51 -3.92
C PHE A 85 21.03 -14.44 -4.59
N ARG A 86 21.12 -14.68 -5.90
CA ARG A 86 22.38 -14.71 -6.65
C ARG A 86 22.84 -13.31 -7.10
N ILE A 87 21.98 -12.30 -7.03
CA ILE A 87 22.26 -10.97 -7.58
C ILE A 87 22.64 -10.00 -6.46
N ASN A 88 23.67 -9.18 -6.72
CA ASN A 88 24.20 -8.15 -5.82
C ASN A 88 23.70 -6.73 -6.16
N ARG A 89 22.91 -6.60 -7.23
CA ARG A 89 22.21 -5.38 -7.66
C ARG A 89 20.72 -5.69 -7.82
N ILE A 90 19.86 -4.68 -7.67
CA ILE A 90 18.42 -4.84 -7.92
C ILE A 90 18.26 -5.22 -9.40
N PRO A 91 17.75 -6.43 -9.73
CA PRO A 91 17.53 -6.79 -11.12
C PRO A 91 16.46 -5.87 -11.70
N GLU A 92 16.63 -5.50 -12.98
CA GLU A 92 15.57 -4.90 -13.76
C GLU A 92 14.42 -5.93 -13.80
N TYR A 93 13.34 -5.62 -13.07
CA TYR A 93 12.25 -6.56 -12.82
C TYR A 93 11.52 -6.86 -14.13
N ARG A 94 11.91 -7.95 -14.80
CA ARG A 94 11.18 -8.49 -15.94
C ARG A 94 10.14 -9.47 -15.42
N GLU A 95 8.94 -8.95 -15.18
CA GLU A 95 7.82 -9.76 -14.73
C GLU A 95 7.45 -10.81 -15.77
N ASN A 96 7.41 -12.08 -15.36
CA ASN A 96 6.79 -13.11 -16.18
C ASN A 96 5.28 -13.08 -15.92
N THR A 97 4.55 -12.44 -16.82
CA THR A 97 3.10 -12.20 -16.74
C THR A 97 2.30 -13.47 -16.50
N ASP A 98 2.71 -14.59 -17.11
CA ASP A 98 1.97 -15.86 -17.03
C ASP A 98 2.07 -16.47 -15.61
N ILE A 99 3.26 -16.40 -14.99
CA ILE A 99 3.48 -16.92 -13.64
C ILE A 99 2.79 -16.02 -12.60
N THR A 100 2.78 -14.70 -12.80
CA THR A 100 2.01 -13.78 -11.93
C THR A 100 0.50 -14.03 -12.06
N LEU A 101 -0.03 -14.13 -13.28
CA LEU A 101 -1.44 -14.43 -13.51
C LEU A 101 -1.86 -15.73 -12.82
N PHE A 102 -1.06 -16.79 -12.99
CA PHE A 102 -1.33 -18.07 -12.35
C PHE A 102 -1.26 -17.98 -10.81
N SER A 103 -0.27 -17.28 -10.25
CA SER A 103 -0.16 -17.06 -8.80
C SER A 103 -1.40 -16.37 -8.22
N ASN A 104 -1.87 -15.31 -8.89
CA ASN A 104 -3.05 -14.55 -8.48
C ASN A 104 -4.32 -15.41 -8.55
N PHE A 105 -4.45 -16.24 -9.59
CA PHE A 105 -5.55 -17.19 -9.70
C PHE A 105 -5.58 -18.20 -8.53
N ILE A 106 -4.42 -18.74 -8.15
CA ILE A 106 -4.31 -19.65 -6.99
C ILE A 106 -4.65 -18.92 -5.67
N GLU A 107 -4.36 -17.63 -5.55
CA GLU A 107 -4.80 -16.81 -4.40
C GLU A 107 -6.31 -16.64 -4.33
N ALA A 108 -6.97 -16.36 -5.44
CA ALA A 108 -8.43 -16.27 -5.51
C ALA A 108 -9.10 -17.61 -5.14
N LEU A 109 -8.58 -18.73 -5.67
CA LEU A 109 -9.05 -20.07 -5.30
C LEU A 109 -8.86 -20.38 -3.82
N LEU A 110 -7.76 -19.91 -3.23
CA LEU A 110 -7.49 -20.12 -1.81
C LEU A 110 -8.46 -19.32 -0.92
N LEU A 111 -8.83 -18.10 -1.32
CA LEU A 111 -9.87 -17.32 -0.62
C LEU A 111 -11.21 -18.07 -0.64
N PHE A 112 -11.61 -18.59 -1.80
CA PHE A 112 -12.80 -19.43 -1.91
C PHE A 112 -12.72 -20.67 -1.01
N TRP A 113 -11.56 -21.32 -0.97
CA TRP A 113 -11.34 -22.47 -0.08
C TRP A 113 -11.44 -22.10 1.41
N TYR A 114 -10.97 -20.92 1.82
CA TYR A 114 -11.15 -20.43 3.20
C TYR A 114 -12.61 -20.20 3.56
N LEU A 115 -13.44 -19.71 2.62
CA LEU A 115 -14.87 -19.56 2.85
C LEU A 115 -15.56 -20.92 3.06
N ILE A 116 -15.19 -21.94 2.27
CA ILE A 116 -15.66 -23.31 2.46
C ILE A 116 -15.22 -23.84 3.84
N GLY A 117 -13.95 -23.64 4.20
CA GLY A 117 -13.42 -24.05 5.50
C GLY A 117 -14.14 -23.38 6.66
N PHE A 118 -14.43 -22.08 6.55
CA PHE A 118 -15.23 -21.35 7.53
C PHE A 118 -16.64 -21.93 7.67
N ASN A 119 -17.31 -22.23 6.55
CA ASN A 119 -18.63 -22.86 6.56
C ASN A 119 -18.61 -24.20 7.31
N TRP A 120 -17.63 -25.08 7.02
CA TRP A 120 -17.49 -26.35 7.73
C TRP A 120 -17.13 -26.21 9.23
N ILE A 121 -16.40 -25.17 9.60
CA ILE A 121 -16.14 -24.85 11.01
C ILE A 121 -17.45 -24.49 11.73
N GLN A 122 -18.31 -23.68 11.10
CA GLN A 122 -19.60 -23.26 11.69
C GLN A 122 -20.61 -24.42 11.78
N GLU A 123 -20.61 -25.33 10.82
CA GLU A 123 -21.48 -26.51 10.83
C GLU A 123 -21.13 -27.51 11.94
N CYS A 124 -19.90 -27.47 12.49
CA CYS A 124 -19.48 -28.45 13.48
C CYS A 124 -19.74 -28.01 14.92
N ALA A 125 -20.65 -28.71 15.60
CA ALA A 125 -20.94 -28.45 17.02
C ALA A 125 -19.89 -29.04 17.98
N ASN A 126 -19.38 -30.24 17.70
CA ASN A 126 -18.59 -31.03 18.67
C ASN A 126 -17.10 -31.22 18.29
N CYS A 127 -16.63 -30.62 17.19
CA CYS A 127 -15.25 -30.78 16.70
C CYS A 127 -14.18 -30.29 17.67
N SER A 128 -14.51 -29.24 18.44
CA SER A 128 -13.59 -28.64 19.42
C SER A 128 -13.23 -29.58 20.57
N VAL A 129 -14.10 -30.56 20.87
CA VAL A 129 -13.90 -31.55 21.94
C VAL A 129 -13.40 -32.87 21.37
N THR A 130 -13.97 -33.33 20.25
CA THR A 130 -13.64 -34.63 19.65
C THR A 130 -12.25 -34.67 19.03
N ASN A 131 -11.89 -33.66 18.24
CA ASN A 131 -10.61 -33.56 17.54
C ASN A 131 -10.03 -32.14 17.65
N PRO A 132 -9.62 -31.72 18.86
CA PRO A 132 -9.21 -30.33 19.11
C PRO A 132 -8.04 -29.90 18.21
N LEU A 133 -7.05 -30.77 18.00
CA LEU A 133 -5.88 -30.45 17.19
C LEU A 133 -6.24 -30.11 15.74
N LEU A 134 -7.11 -30.92 15.12
CA LEU A 134 -7.58 -30.69 13.75
C LEU A 134 -8.44 -29.42 13.67
N TYR A 135 -9.36 -29.26 14.61
CA TYR A 135 -10.29 -28.13 14.65
C TYR A 135 -9.55 -26.80 14.80
N TYR A 136 -8.73 -26.63 15.84
CA TYR A 136 -8.05 -25.37 16.10
C TYR A 136 -7.00 -25.03 15.03
N THR A 137 -6.32 -26.03 14.47
CA THR A 137 -5.40 -25.80 13.34
C THR A 137 -6.15 -25.23 12.13
N THR A 138 -7.32 -25.81 11.83
CA THR A 138 -8.17 -25.33 10.72
C THR A 138 -8.70 -23.92 10.98
N VAL A 139 -9.16 -23.64 12.21
CA VAL A 139 -9.60 -22.30 12.63
C VAL A 139 -8.48 -21.27 12.49
N VAL A 140 -7.26 -21.58 12.95
CA VAL A 140 -6.11 -20.67 12.84
C VAL A 140 -5.75 -20.40 11.38
N PHE A 141 -5.74 -21.41 10.51
CA PHE A 141 -5.43 -21.21 9.09
C PHE A 141 -6.49 -20.41 8.35
N VAL A 142 -7.77 -20.64 8.63
CA VAL A 142 -8.87 -19.84 8.06
C VAL A 142 -8.81 -18.40 8.56
N GLY A 143 -8.61 -18.20 9.87
CA GLY A 143 -8.50 -16.87 10.48
C GLY A 143 -7.32 -16.06 9.94
N LEU A 144 -6.12 -16.65 9.90
CA LEU A 144 -4.95 -16.01 9.30
C LEU A 144 -5.14 -15.73 7.80
N GLY A 145 -5.86 -16.60 7.09
CA GLY A 145 -6.29 -16.40 5.71
C GLY A 145 -7.11 -15.13 5.55
N PHE A 146 -8.21 -15.00 6.31
CA PHE A 146 -9.05 -13.80 6.26
C PHE A 146 -8.31 -12.53 6.65
N VAL A 147 -7.46 -12.57 7.68
CA VAL A 147 -6.63 -11.41 8.06
C VAL A 147 -5.74 -10.97 6.89
N ALA A 148 -5.11 -11.91 6.19
CA ALA A 148 -4.23 -11.60 5.06
C ALA A 148 -4.97 -10.92 3.89
N PHE A 149 -6.26 -11.22 3.68
CA PHE A 149 -7.07 -10.60 2.61
C PHE A 149 -7.80 -9.32 3.05
N ILE A 150 -8.30 -9.27 4.28
CA ILE A 150 -9.10 -8.15 4.79
C ILE A 150 -8.20 -6.98 5.23
N ALA A 151 -7.04 -7.24 5.84
CA ALA A 151 -6.17 -6.18 6.35
C ALA A 151 -5.69 -5.20 5.27
N PRO A 152 -5.27 -5.64 4.05
CA PRO A 152 -4.92 -4.71 2.98
C PRO A 152 -6.11 -3.86 2.50
N LEU A 153 -7.31 -4.45 2.42
CA LEU A 153 -8.52 -3.71 2.03
C LEU A 153 -8.88 -2.64 3.06
N LEU A 154 -8.83 -2.99 4.36
CA LEU A 154 -9.03 -2.03 5.44
C LEU A 154 -7.96 -0.94 5.42
N ALA A 155 -6.70 -1.28 5.19
CA ALA A 155 -5.62 -0.30 5.08
C ALA A 155 -5.87 0.68 3.93
N ILE A 156 -6.30 0.20 2.76
CA ILE A 156 -6.63 1.07 1.61
C ILE A 156 -7.79 1.99 1.96
N VAL A 157 -8.87 1.48 2.56
CA VAL A 157 -10.02 2.30 2.96
C VAL A 157 -9.61 3.36 3.98
N LEU A 158 -8.78 3.00 4.96
CA LEU A 158 -8.24 3.95 5.93
C LEU A 158 -7.32 4.98 5.29
N LEU A 159 -6.47 4.60 4.34
CA LEU A 159 -5.62 5.52 3.60
C LEU A 159 -6.44 6.49 2.76
N LEU A 160 -7.46 6.02 2.05
CA LEU A 160 -8.37 6.87 1.29
C LEU A 160 -9.11 7.85 2.20
N PHE A 161 -9.59 7.37 3.35
CA PHE A 161 -10.17 8.22 4.37
C PHE A 161 -9.16 9.27 4.85
N LEU A 162 -7.94 8.88 5.22
CA LEU A 162 -6.89 9.82 5.64
C LEU A 162 -6.54 10.85 4.57
N ILE A 163 -6.48 10.46 3.30
CA ILE A 163 -6.26 11.39 2.17
C ILE A 163 -7.34 12.47 2.14
N THR A 164 -8.60 12.15 2.46
CA THR A 164 -9.67 13.17 2.55
C THR A 164 -9.48 14.17 3.69
N PHE A 165 -8.68 13.87 4.71
CA PHE A 165 -8.38 14.81 5.81
C PHE A 165 -7.11 15.64 5.59
N ILE A 166 -6.30 15.31 4.58
CA ILE A 166 -5.07 16.06 4.30
C ILE A 166 -5.43 17.25 3.40
N LYS A 167 -5.80 18.39 4.01
CA LYS A 167 -5.83 19.67 3.29
C LYS A 167 -4.39 20.07 2.90
N PRO A 168 -4.12 20.53 1.67
CA PRO A 168 -2.79 20.96 1.28
C PRO A 168 -2.34 22.16 2.12
N LYS A 169 -1.12 22.11 2.65
CA LYS A 169 -0.55 23.23 3.41
C LYS A 169 -0.10 24.32 2.42
N LEU A 170 -0.89 25.36 2.29
CA LEU A 170 -0.61 26.52 1.43
C LEU A 170 0.39 27.47 2.10
N GLN A 171 1.18 28.17 1.28
CA GLN A 171 2.14 29.16 1.77
C GLN A 171 1.39 30.43 2.22
N GLU A 172 1.56 30.80 3.48
CA GLU A 172 1.04 32.04 4.07
C GLU A 172 2.18 33.07 4.19
N VAL A 173 1.96 34.28 3.68
CA VAL A 173 2.91 35.39 3.77
C VAL A 173 2.20 36.61 4.35
N MET A 174 2.85 37.31 5.27
CA MET A 174 2.39 38.63 5.73
C MET A 174 2.76 39.68 4.68
N TYR A 175 1.76 40.32 4.07
CA TYR A 175 1.99 41.38 3.10
C TYR A 175 2.57 42.61 3.78
N LYS A 176 3.72 43.11 3.30
CA LYS A 176 4.30 44.36 3.80
C LYS A 176 4.12 45.49 2.80
N ASP A 177 4.48 45.24 1.55
CA ASP A 177 4.39 46.22 0.48
C ASP A 177 4.37 45.55 -0.91
N GLN A 178 4.36 46.35 -1.97
CA GLN A 178 4.27 45.90 -3.36
C GLN A 178 5.47 45.04 -3.82
N SER A 179 6.59 45.02 -3.09
CA SER A 179 7.76 44.20 -3.44
C SER A 179 7.60 42.71 -3.08
N ASP A 180 6.61 42.36 -2.24
CA ASP A 180 6.34 40.97 -1.83
C ASP A 180 5.56 40.16 -2.88
N VAL A 181 5.04 40.80 -3.92
CA VAL A 181 4.19 40.18 -4.96
C VAL A 181 4.84 40.42 -6.32
N SER A 182 5.15 39.34 -7.04
CA SER A 182 5.86 39.39 -8.32
C SER A 182 4.98 39.73 -9.53
N ASP A 183 3.67 39.90 -9.32
CA ASP A 183 2.66 40.11 -10.35
C ASP A 183 2.02 41.50 -10.19
N ASP A 184 1.59 42.13 -11.28
CA ASP A 184 1.05 43.51 -11.31
C ASP A 184 -0.33 43.65 -10.59
N THR A 185 -0.81 42.57 -9.96
CA THR A 185 -2.09 42.48 -9.28
C THR A 185 -1.95 42.69 -7.76
N TYR A 186 -2.15 43.94 -7.32
CA TYR A 186 -2.09 44.35 -5.90
C TYR A 186 -3.43 44.30 -5.15
N HIS A 187 -4.36 43.48 -5.62
CA HIS A 187 -5.70 43.36 -5.06
C HIS A 187 -6.15 41.90 -5.06
N CYS A 188 -7.03 41.56 -4.12
CA CYS A 188 -7.66 40.25 -4.07
C CYS A 188 -8.80 40.18 -5.07
N THR A 189 -8.78 39.23 -5.99
CA THR A 189 -9.84 39.10 -7.01
C THR A 189 -11.11 38.39 -6.53
N ILE A 190 -11.14 37.94 -5.27
CA ILE A 190 -12.33 37.37 -4.64
C ILE A 190 -13.20 38.48 -4.04
N CYS A 191 -12.62 39.39 -3.25
CA CYS A 191 -13.35 40.50 -2.64
C CYS A 191 -13.21 41.84 -3.38
N PHE A 192 -12.31 41.92 -4.38
CA PHE A 192 -11.97 43.11 -5.15
C PHE A 192 -11.30 44.25 -4.35
N ASP A 193 -10.83 43.98 -3.13
CA ASP A 193 -10.11 44.95 -2.29
C ASP A 193 -8.59 44.88 -2.47
N ASN A 194 -7.93 46.04 -2.30
CA ASN A 194 -6.47 46.15 -2.32
C ASN A 194 -5.82 45.51 -1.08
N TYR A 195 -4.59 45.05 -1.24
CA TYR A 195 -3.80 44.52 -0.13
C TYR A 195 -3.32 45.64 0.82
N ILE A 196 -3.40 45.39 2.12
CA ILE A 196 -3.03 46.31 3.20
C ILE A 196 -1.86 45.72 3.99
N PRO A 197 -0.80 46.48 4.31
CA PRO A 197 0.31 45.98 5.11
C PRO A 197 -0.15 45.33 6.43
N GLY A 198 0.38 44.15 6.75
CA GLY A 198 0.07 43.37 7.95
C GLY A 198 -1.03 42.30 7.78
N ILE A 199 -1.71 42.26 6.64
CA ILE A 199 -2.66 41.16 6.32
C ILE A 199 -1.89 39.90 5.88
N LYS A 200 -2.53 38.75 6.03
CA LYS A 200 -2.01 37.49 5.52
C LYS A 200 -2.55 37.21 4.13
N LEU A 201 -1.64 36.88 3.23
CA LEU A 201 -1.93 36.38 1.89
C LEU A 201 -1.60 34.90 1.84
N LYS A 202 -2.41 34.15 1.08
CA LYS A 202 -2.16 32.75 0.76
C LYS A 202 -1.80 32.61 -0.71
N PHE A 203 -0.71 31.90 -0.98
CA PHE A 203 -0.26 31.57 -2.32
C PHE A 203 -0.68 30.15 -2.67
N LEU A 204 -1.33 30.01 -3.81
CA LEU A 204 -1.67 28.72 -4.40
C LEU A 204 -0.46 28.14 -5.16
N PRO A 205 -0.39 26.81 -5.38
CA PRO A 205 0.71 26.19 -6.12
C PRO A 205 0.89 26.73 -7.55
N CYS A 206 -0.20 27.23 -8.13
CA CYS A 206 -0.22 27.88 -9.44
C CYS A 206 0.40 29.29 -9.48
N GLY A 207 0.88 29.81 -8.34
CA GLY A 207 1.52 31.13 -8.20
C GLY A 207 0.58 32.28 -7.79
N HIS A 208 -0.74 32.12 -7.95
CA HIS A 208 -1.70 33.17 -7.60
C HIS A 208 -1.92 33.33 -6.09
N HIS A 209 -2.18 34.57 -5.67
CA HIS A 209 -2.29 35.01 -4.28
C HIS A 209 -3.64 35.67 -3.99
N PHE A 210 -4.11 35.51 -2.76
CA PHE A 210 -5.39 36.03 -2.27
C PHE A 210 -5.30 36.33 -0.78
N HIS A 211 -6.24 37.13 -0.24
CA HIS A 211 -6.46 37.19 1.21
C HIS A 211 -6.67 35.78 1.77
N GLN A 212 -6.02 35.47 2.90
CA GLN A 212 -6.16 34.16 3.55
C GLN A 212 -7.64 33.80 3.78
N GLU A 213 -8.43 34.72 4.33
CA GLU A 213 -9.84 34.50 4.65
C GLU A 213 -10.66 34.23 3.38
N CYS A 214 -10.48 35.05 2.34
CA CYS A 214 -11.23 34.91 1.09
C CYS A 214 -10.94 33.59 0.39
N ILE A 215 -9.68 33.15 0.34
CA ILE A 215 -9.33 31.89 -0.32
C ILE A 215 -9.70 30.68 0.52
N ASP A 216 -9.66 30.76 1.84
CA ASP A 216 -10.10 29.66 2.71
C ASP A 216 -11.60 29.35 2.52
N GLU A 217 -12.45 30.38 2.49
CA GLU A 217 -13.88 30.21 2.19
C GLU A 217 -14.12 29.62 0.80
N TRP A 218 -13.35 30.07 -0.20
CA TRP A 218 -13.44 29.53 -1.55
C TRP A 218 -13.03 28.05 -1.60
N LEU A 219 -11.94 27.69 -0.93
CA LEU A 219 -11.41 26.32 -0.90
C LEU A 219 -12.24 25.35 -0.04
N ASP A 220 -13.08 25.85 0.87
CA ASP A 220 -14.09 25.02 1.53
C ASP A 220 -15.21 24.58 0.57
N LEU A 221 -15.37 25.26 -0.57
CA LEU A 221 -16.38 24.95 -1.60
C LEU A 221 -15.77 24.35 -2.88
N LYS A 222 -14.57 24.77 -3.27
CA LYS A 222 -13.93 24.41 -4.55
C LYS A 222 -12.42 24.29 -4.41
N ASP A 223 -11.86 23.15 -4.82
CA ASP A 223 -10.40 22.90 -4.84
C ASP A 223 -9.68 23.53 -6.05
N THR A 224 -10.14 24.67 -6.56
CA THR A 224 -9.61 25.28 -7.80
C THR A 224 -9.24 26.74 -7.59
N CYS A 225 -8.19 27.20 -8.28
CA CYS A 225 -7.80 28.59 -8.30
C CYS A 225 -8.94 29.47 -8.89
N PRO A 226 -9.39 30.54 -8.20
CA PRO A 226 -10.40 31.46 -8.73
C PRO A 226 -10.02 32.07 -10.08
N LEU A 227 -8.72 32.32 -10.30
CA LEU A 227 -8.17 32.97 -11.49
C LEU A 227 -7.98 32.01 -12.67
N CYS A 228 -7.15 30.98 -12.50
CA CYS A 228 -6.77 30.08 -13.60
C CYS A 228 -7.52 28.73 -13.62
N LYS A 229 -8.43 28.49 -12.68
CA LYS A 229 -9.21 27.24 -12.52
C LYS A 229 -8.40 25.95 -12.31
N ARG A 230 -7.07 26.03 -12.23
CA ARG A 230 -6.20 24.89 -11.89
C ARG A 230 -6.50 24.35 -10.49
N ASN A 231 -6.47 23.03 -10.35
CA ASN A 231 -6.68 22.35 -9.07
C ASN A 231 -5.51 22.66 -8.12
N ILE A 232 -5.78 22.79 -6.82
CA ILE A 232 -4.73 23.03 -5.81
C ILE A 232 -3.96 21.75 -5.44
N ASN A 233 -4.48 20.58 -5.82
CA ASN A 233 -3.83 19.29 -5.60
C ASN A 233 -2.79 19.04 -6.68
N LEU A 234 -1.51 19.06 -6.27
CA LEU A 234 -0.34 18.79 -7.12
C LEU A 234 -0.34 17.41 -7.81
N LEU A 235 -1.15 16.46 -7.33
CA LEU A 235 -1.35 15.16 -7.99
C LEU A 235 -2.09 15.30 -9.33
N TYR A 236 -2.91 16.34 -9.51
CA TYR A 236 -3.69 16.53 -10.73
C TYR A 236 -2.80 16.94 -11.92
N ASP A 237 -1.80 17.78 -11.68
CA ASP A 237 -0.83 18.23 -12.69
C ASP A 237 0.06 17.08 -13.23
N LEU A 238 0.16 15.96 -12.50
CA LEU A 238 0.87 14.75 -12.95
C LEU A 238 0.00 13.83 -13.82
N ILE A 239 -1.32 13.95 -13.74
CA ILE A 239 -2.29 13.08 -14.43
C ILE A 239 -2.79 13.73 -15.72
N ASP A 240 -3.04 15.04 -15.69
CA ASP A 240 -3.43 15.86 -16.84
C ASP A 240 -2.44 17.03 -16.96
N PRO A 241 -1.36 16.91 -17.74
CA PRO A 241 -0.48 18.04 -18.01
C PRO A 241 -1.29 19.10 -18.79
N PRO A 242 -1.19 20.39 -18.44
CA PRO A 242 -1.95 21.43 -19.12
C PRO A 242 -1.62 21.42 -20.61
N GLU A 243 -2.64 21.29 -21.47
CA GLU A 243 -2.52 21.60 -22.89
C GLU A 243 -2.17 23.09 -22.99
N TYR A 244 -0.90 23.37 -23.27
CA TYR A 244 -0.46 24.71 -23.62
C TYR A 244 -1.07 25.03 -25.00
N GLU A 245 -2.12 25.86 -25.03
CA GLU A 245 -2.50 26.57 -26.25
C GLU A 245 -1.33 27.51 -26.61
N VAL A 246 -0.69 27.22 -27.74
CA VAL A 246 0.38 28.02 -28.38
C VAL A 246 -0.25 29.12 -29.21
#